data_AF-A0A847HE41-F1
#
_entry.id   AF-A0A847HE41-F1
#
_cell.length_a   1.000
_cell.length_b   1.000
_cell.length_c   1.000
_cell.angle_alpha   90.00
_cell.angle_beta   90.00
_cell.angle_gamma   90.00
#
_symmetry.space_group_name_H-M   'P 1'
#
loop_
_entity.id
_entity.type
_entity.pdbx_description
1 polymer ?
#
loop_
_entity_poly.entity_id
_entity_poly.type
_entity_poly.pdbx_seq_one_letter_code
_entity_poly.pdbx_strand_id
1 'polypeptide(L)' 'HILRGVEGIHFAELSSKDVVRHSLVGRIVDAYDSYEENIQQ' A
#
# COMPACT_ATOMS: atom_id res chain seq x y z
N HIS A 1 1.80 19.78 1.44
CA HIS A 1 3.00 19.47 2.25
C HIS A 1 3.36 20.66 3.12
N ILE A 2 2.87 20.68 4.35
CA ILE A 2 3.03 21.82 5.28
C ILE A 2 4.24 21.68 6.23
N LEU A 3 4.80 20.47 6.37
CA LEU A 3 5.91 20.17 7.30
C LEU A 3 7.22 19.75 6.60
N ARG A 4 7.38 20.02 5.30
CA ARG A 4 8.66 19.73 4.60
C ARG A 4 9.75 20.67 5.13
N GLY A 5 10.89 20.11 5.53
CA GLY A 5 12.07 20.87 5.97
C GLY A 5 12.15 21.16 7.48
N VAL A 6 11.22 20.64 8.28
CA VAL A 6 11.30 20.74 9.76
C VAL A 6 12.34 19.75 10.28
N GLU A 7 13.34 20.26 11.01
CA GLU A 7 14.39 19.44 11.63
C GLU A 7 13.77 18.44 12.62
N GLY A 8 14.26 17.19 12.59
CA GLY A 8 13.76 16.11 13.45
C GLY A 8 12.50 15.40 12.96
N ILE A 9 11.93 15.79 11.81
CA ILE A 9 10.80 15.09 11.19
C ILE A 9 11.25 14.35 9.92
N HIS A 10 10.97 13.05 9.86
CA HIS A 10 11.18 12.21 8.68
C HIS A 10 9.86 11.59 8.20
N PHE A 11 9.64 11.60 6.89
CA PHE A 11 8.49 10.93 6.27
C PHE A 11 8.97 9.63 5.63
N ALA A 12 8.56 8.49 6.18
CA ALA A 12 8.77 7.19 5.56
C ALA A 12 7.59 6.89 4.63
N GLU A 13 7.84 6.90 3.34
CA GLU A 13 6.85 6.49 2.34
C GLU A 13 6.97 4.97 2.16
N LEU A 14 5.93 4.26 2.56
CA LEU A 14 5.84 2.81 2.38
C LEU A 14 4.77 2.52 1.33
N SER A 15 5.04 1.49 0.53
CA SER A 15 4.16 0.99 -0.50
C SER A 15 3.78 -0.47 -0.21
N SER A 16 2.85 -1.00 -1.00
CA SER A 16 2.50 -2.43 -0.94
C SER A 16 3.71 -3.35 -1.16
N LYS A 17 4.77 -2.88 -1.84
CA LYS A 17 6.01 -3.65 -2.09
C LYS A 17 6.88 -3.82 -0.85
N ASP A 18 6.71 -2.94 0.15
CA ASP A 18 7.49 -2.97 1.39
C ASP A 18 6.88 -3.91 2.44
N VAL A 19 5.71 -4.49 2.15
CA VAL A 19 4.97 -5.35 3.07
C VAL A 19 5.25 -6.81 2.76
N VAL A 20 5.90 -7.51 3.70
CA VAL A 20 6.04 -8.97 3.65
C VAL A 20 4.71 -9.60 4.08
N ARG A 21 4.06 -10.31 3.16
CA ARG A 21 2.82 -11.05 3.42
C ARG A 21 3.04 -12.54 3.33
N HIS A 22 2.27 -13.29 4.09
CA HIS A 22 2.14 -14.72 3.86
C HIS A 22 1.58 -14.96 2.45
N SER A 23 2.12 -15.94 1.72
CA SER A 23 1.80 -16.17 0.30
C SER A 23 0.32 -16.38 0.03
N LEU A 24 -0.39 -17.10 0.91
CA LEU A 24 -1.84 -17.29 0.82
C LEU A 24 -2.61 -15.96 0.99
N VAL A 25 -2.19 -15.13 1.94
CA VAL A 25 -2.87 -13.86 2.23
C VAL A 25 -2.68 -12.87 1.08
N GLY A 26 -1.48 -12.82 0.48
CA GLY A 26 -1.23 -12.03 -0.73
C GLY A 26 -2.20 -12.41 -1.85
N ARG A 27 -2.28 -13.71 -2.17
CA ARG A 27 -3.19 -14.22 -3.22
C ARG A 27 -4.67 -13.93 -2.97
N ILE A 28 -5.10 -13.94 -1.70
CA ILE A 28 -6.49 -13.60 -1.35
C ILE A 28 -6.73 -12.12 -1.64
N VAL A 29 -5.86 -11.23 -1.15
CA VAL A 29 -6.02 -9.78 -1.34
C VAL A 29 -5.99 -9.43 -2.83
N ASP A 30 -5.03 -9.95 -3.60
CA ASP A 30 -4.92 -9.68 -5.04
C ASP A 30 -6.20 -10.06 -5.81
N ALA A 31 -6.88 -11.13 -5.40
CA ALA A 31 -8.13 -11.58 -6.01
C ALA A 31 -9.31 -10.63 -5.72
N TYR A 32 -9.37 -10.06 -4.52
CA TYR A 32 -10.37 -9.06 -4.16
C TYR A 32 -10.10 -7.72 -4.85
N ASP A 33 -8.85 -7.26 -4.86
CA ASP A 33 -8.44 -6.03 -5.56
C ASP A 33 -8.84 -6.10 -7.05
N SER A 34 -8.53 -7.23 -7.71
CA SER A 34 -8.91 -7.47 -9.11
C SER A 34 -10.42 -7.47 -9.31
N TYR A 35 -11.20 -8.05 -8.38
CA TYR A 35 -12.65 -8.09 -8.48
C TYR A 35 -13.27 -6.69 -8.33
N GLU A 36 -12.76 -5.88 -7.40
CA GLU A 36 -13.23 -4.50 -7.21
C GLU A 36 -12.95 -3.61 -8.43
N GLU A 37 -11.76 -3.73 -9.04
CA GLU A 37 -11.41 -3.00 -10.27
C GLU A 37 -12.38 -3.29 -11.43
N ASN A 38 -12.84 -4.55 -11.54
CA ASN A 38 -13.79 -4.95 -12.58
C ASN A 38 -15.22 -4.43 -12.33
N ILE A 39 -15.60 -4.17 -11.08
CA ILE A 39 -16.94 -3.63 -10.75
C ILE A 39 -17.02 -2.11 -11.00
N GLN A 40 -15.89 -1.41 -10.94
CA GLN A 40 -15.84 0.04 -11.08
C GLN A 40 -15.71 0.54 -12.53
N GLN A 41 -15.61 -0.36 -13.52
CA GLN A 41 -15.72 -0.04 -14.95
C GLN A 41 -17.14 -0.25 -15.47
#